data_AF-A0A7V5DKU4-F1
#
_entry.id   AF-A0A7V5DKU4-F1
#
_cell.length_a   1.000
_cell.length_b   1.000
_cell.length_c   1.000
_cell.angle_alpha   90.00
_cell.angle_beta   90.00
_cell.angle_gamma   90.00
#
_symmetry.space_group_name_H-M   'P 1'
#
loop_
_entity.id
_entity.type
_entity.pdbx_description
1 polymer ?
#
loop_
_entity_poly.entity_id
_entity_poly.type
_entity_poly.pdbx_seq_one_letter_code
_entity_poly.pdbx_strand_id
1 'polypeptide(L)'
;MLTEFHRQITRAALSPYFTEAAVEVAIHANIAQDSLKGQVGHAEYHVDNAIPPAFRYMQAQQRQAVLALQRGDCERGMQCLGRCLHAVQDFYSHTTYVRAWLRENRHRDTTPDDIPPLLDWLARPDLTTGRAVFGELLTFLPVVGPTFARVLRLPDDSHFAQNLDGPHRGSEFAYVLAAAQKHSDWIAQTTWAQAQDRPARDLWCLRPR
;
A
#
# COMPACT_ATOMS: atom_id res chain seq x y z
N MET A 1 -3.29 3.54 -5.39
CA MET A 1 -2.24 4.56 -5.60
C MET A 1 -1.72 4.48 -7.04
N LEU A 2 -1.12 5.54 -7.61
CA LEU A 2 -0.57 5.43 -8.96
C LEU A 2 0.65 4.49 -9.00
N THR A 3 0.76 3.70 -10.09
CA THR A 3 1.81 2.69 -10.30
C THR A 3 3.24 3.23 -10.13
N GLU A 4 3.49 4.50 -10.47
CA GLU A 4 4.81 5.11 -10.31
C GLU A 4 5.23 5.21 -8.83
N PHE A 5 4.29 5.55 -7.94
CA PHE A 5 4.56 5.67 -6.50
C PHE A 5 4.64 4.30 -5.84
N HIS A 6 3.79 3.35 -6.25
CA HIS A 6 3.92 1.94 -5.87
C HIS A 6 5.35 1.41 -6.14
N ARG A 7 5.88 1.64 -7.34
CA ARG A 7 7.26 1.28 -7.71
C ARG A 7 8.29 2.02 -6.86
N GLN A 8 8.15 3.34 -6.72
CA GLN A 8 9.08 4.19 -5.98
C GLN A 8 9.21 3.76 -4.51
N ILE A 9 8.08 3.65 -3.81
CA ILE A 9 8.03 3.28 -2.39
C ILE A 9 8.60 1.87 -2.20
N THR A 10 8.17 0.92 -3.03
CA THR A 10 8.63 -0.47 -2.96
C THR A 10 10.14 -0.57 -3.14
N ARG A 11 10.71 0.11 -4.13
CA ARG A 11 12.16 0.14 -4.32
C ARG A 11 12.86 0.73 -3.11
N ALA A 12 12.44 1.92 -2.67
CA ALA A 12 13.06 2.62 -1.56
C ALA A 12 13.02 1.81 -0.24
N ALA A 13 11.92 1.10 0.02
CA ALA A 13 11.77 0.26 1.22
C ALA A 13 12.61 -1.03 1.16
N LEU A 14 12.75 -1.66 -0.01
CA LEU A 14 13.38 -2.98 -0.12
C LEU A 14 14.88 -2.94 -0.42
N SER A 15 15.37 -1.94 -1.17
CA SER A 15 16.76 -1.86 -1.60
C SER A 15 17.81 -1.87 -0.46
N PRO A 16 17.54 -1.37 0.77
CA PRO A 16 18.50 -1.52 1.88
C PRO A 16 18.75 -2.97 2.30
N TYR A 17 17.77 -3.86 2.09
CA TYR A 17 17.75 -5.20 2.68
C TYR A 17 17.91 -6.33 1.64
N PHE A 18 17.47 -6.09 0.40
CA PHE A 18 17.38 -7.10 -0.65
C PHE A 18 18.20 -6.71 -1.89
N THR A 19 18.61 -7.71 -2.68
CA THR A 19 19.33 -7.47 -3.94
C THR A 19 18.42 -6.84 -4.99
N GLU A 20 18.98 -6.14 -5.99
CA GLU A 20 18.17 -5.46 -7.01
C GLU A 20 17.26 -6.43 -7.77
N ALA A 21 17.75 -7.62 -8.10
CA ALA A 21 16.94 -8.65 -8.75
C ALA A 21 15.72 -9.05 -7.90
N ALA A 22 15.88 -9.11 -6.58
CA ALA A 22 14.80 -9.46 -5.66
C ALA A 22 13.78 -8.32 -5.54
N VAL A 23 14.27 -7.08 -5.51
CA VAL A 23 13.45 -5.87 -5.52
C VAL A 23 12.57 -5.82 -6.78
N GLU A 24 13.11 -6.12 -7.96
CA GLU A 24 12.31 -6.16 -9.19
C GLU A 24 11.20 -7.22 -9.15
N VAL A 25 11.46 -8.41 -8.60
CA VAL A 25 10.41 -9.43 -8.40
C VAL A 25 9.26 -8.89 -7.53
N ALA A 26 9.60 -8.20 -6.43
CA ALA A 26 8.60 -7.59 -5.57
C ALA A 26 7.84 -6.45 -6.27
N ILE A 27 8.53 -5.58 -7.02
CA ILE A 27 7.89 -4.50 -7.79
C ILE A 27 6.91 -5.08 -8.81
N HIS A 28 7.29 -6.13 -9.54
CA HIS A 28 6.39 -6.79 -10.48
C HIS A 28 5.15 -7.37 -9.79
N ALA A 29 5.33 -8.03 -8.64
CA ALA A 29 4.21 -8.60 -7.88
C ALA A 29 3.30 -7.53 -7.25
N ASN A 30 3.88 -6.40 -6.84
CA ASN A 30 3.18 -5.23 -6.32
C ASN A 30 2.27 -4.64 -7.42
N ILE A 31 2.85 -4.22 -8.55
CA ILE A 31 2.12 -3.61 -9.68
C ILE A 31 1.08 -4.58 -10.28
N ALA A 32 1.34 -5.89 -10.28
CA ALA A 32 0.39 -6.86 -10.81
C ALA A 32 -0.96 -6.90 -10.05
N GLN A 33 -1.02 -6.40 -8.82
CA GLN A 33 -2.27 -6.26 -8.06
C GLN A 33 -3.22 -5.25 -8.71
N ASP A 34 -2.72 -4.23 -9.41
CA ASP A 34 -3.55 -3.26 -10.15
C ASP A 34 -4.13 -3.78 -11.47
N SER A 35 -3.79 -5.01 -11.87
CA SER A 35 -4.33 -5.60 -13.10
C SER A 35 -5.86 -5.76 -13.01
N LEU A 36 -6.55 -5.79 -14.16
CA LEU A 36 -8.01 -6.02 -14.21
C LEU A 36 -8.47 -7.26 -13.43
N LYS A 37 -7.62 -8.29 -13.35
CA LYS A 37 -7.87 -9.49 -12.56
C LYS A 37 -7.76 -9.24 -11.04
N GLY A 38 -6.89 -8.33 -10.63
CA GLY A 38 -6.79 -7.87 -9.24
C GLY A 38 -7.86 -6.86 -8.84
N GLN A 39 -8.48 -6.16 -9.79
CA GLN A 39 -9.60 -5.25 -9.51
C GLN A 39 -10.95 -5.95 -9.32
N VAL A 40 -11.14 -7.14 -9.91
CA VAL A 40 -12.42 -7.87 -9.85
C VAL A 40 -12.42 -8.88 -8.69
N GLY A 41 -13.27 -8.66 -7.69
CA GLY A 41 -13.50 -9.61 -6.59
C GLY A 41 -12.45 -9.63 -5.48
N HIS A 42 -11.50 -8.68 -5.50
CA HIS A 42 -10.41 -8.59 -4.53
C HIS A 42 -10.35 -7.21 -3.85
N ALA A 43 -11.45 -6.81 -3.22
CA ALA A 43 -11.55 -5.56 -2.47
C ALA A 43 -10.45 -5.42 -1.40
N GLU A 44 -9.94 -6.55 -0.89
CA GLU A 44 -8.84 -6.61 0.08
C GLU A 44 -7.48 -6.15 -0.47
N TYR A 45 -7.27 -6.16 -1.80
CA TYR A 45 -6.01 -5.70 -2.40
C TYR A 45 -5.92 -4.18 -2.41
N HIS A 46 -7.06 -3.51 -2.57
CA HIS A 46 -7.15 -2.06 -2.70
C HIS A 46 -7.78 -1.38 -1.48
N VAL A 47 -8.13 -2.16 -0.46
CA VAL A 47 -8.78 -1.66 0.78
C VAL A 47 -10.14 -1.01 0.48
N ASP A 48 -10.82 -1.43 -0.58
CA ASP A 48 -12.08 -0.82 -1.00
C ASP A 48 -13.24 -1.38 -0.17
N ASN A 49 -13.78 -0.60 0.77
CA ASN A 49 -14.86 -1.04 1.68
C ASN A 49 -14.50 -2.25 2.54
N ALA A 50 -13.19 -2.48 2.78
CA ALA A 50 -12.70 -3.72 3.35
C ALA A 50 -11.41 -3.55 4.20
N ILE A 51 -11.41 -2.61 5.17
CA ILE A 51 -10.25 -2.41 6.07
C ILE A 51 -9.86 -3.70 6.81
N PRO A 52 -10.74 -4.41 7.56
CA PRO A 52 -10.32 -5.61 8.28
C PRO A 52 -9.83 -6.76 7.36
N PRO A 53 -10.49 -7.06 6.21
CA PRO A 53 -9.94 -7.98 5.21
C PRO A 53 -8.57 -7.58 4.68
N ALA A 54 -8.34 -6.31 4.35
CA ALA A 54 -7.05 -5.83 3.86
C ALA A 54 -5.92 -6.04 4.88
N PHE A 55 -6.15 -5.74 6.16
CA PHE A 55 -5.14 -6.02 7.19
C PHE A 55 -4.84 -7.51 7.37
N ARG A 56 -5.86 -8.37 7.32
CA ARG A 56 -5.63 -9.82 7.31
C ARG A 56 -4.81 -10.27 6.11
N TYR A 57 -5.07 -9.68 4.94
CA TYR A 57 -4.31 -9.93 3.72
C TYR A 57 -2.85 -9.49 3.86
N MET A 58 -2.59 -8.27 4.35
CA MET A 58 -1.24 -7.76 4.61
C MET A 58 -0.46 -8.70 5.54
N GLN A 59 -1.06 -9.07 6.68
CA GLN A 59 -0.45 -9.99 7.66
C GLN A 59 -0.18 -11.36 7.05
N ALA A 60 -1.12 -11.91 6.27
CA ALA A 60 -0.96 -13.19 5.61
C ALA A 60 0.19 -13.16 4.58
N GLN A 61 0.27 -12.11 3.75
CA GLN A 61 1.35 -11.96 2.77
C GLN A 61 2.71 -11.78 3.43
N GLN A 62 2.82 -10.95 4.48
CA GLN A 62 4.08 -10.80 5.23
C GLN A 62 4.53 -12.14 5.84
N ARG A 63 3.60 -12.87 6.48
CA ARG A 63 3.89 -14.19 7.03
C ARG A 63 4.34 -15.18 5.96
N GLN A 64 3.68 -15.19 4.79
CA GLN A 64 4.08 -16.05 3.67
C GLN A 64 5.45 -15.66 3.11
N ALA A 65 5.77 -14.37 3.06
CA ALA A 65 7.08 -13.88 2.65
C ALA A 65 8.18 -14.43 3.57
N VAL A 66 8.02 -14.25 4.89
CA VAL A 66 8.97 -14.78 5.88
C VAL A 66 9.14 -16.29 5.75
N LEU A 67 8.03 -17.05 5.68
CA LEU A 67 8.10 -18.51 5.58
C LEU A 67 8.76 -19.00 4.28
N ALA A 68 8.54 -18.32 3.16
CA ALA A 68 9.16 -18.66 1.88
C ALA A 68 10.67 -18.36 1.92
N LEU A 69 11.07 -17.18 2.40
CA LEU A 69 12.47 -16.80 2.54
C LEU A 69 13.23 -17.76 3.48
N GLN A 70 12.64 -18.13 4.61
CA GLN A 70 13.24 -19.12 5.53
C GLN A 70 13.42 -20.51 4.91
N ARG A 71 12.65 -20.84 3.86
CA ARG A 71 12.79 -22.10 3.09
C ARG A 71 13.78 -21.95 1.92
N GLY A 72 14.27 -20.75 1.67
CA GLY A 72 15.11 -20.40 0.52
C GLY A 72 14.36 -20.17 -0.78
N ASP A 73 13.03 -20.06 -0.73
CA ASP A 73 12.18 -19.72 -1.87
C ASP A 73 12.11 -18.20 -2.01
N CYS A 74 13.21 -17.61 -2.50
CA CYS A 74 13.35 -16.17 -2.68
C CYS A 74 12.27 -15.59 -3.60
N GLU A 75 11.97 -16.24 -4.72
CA GLU A 75 11.00 -15.71 -5.68
C GLU A 75 9.62 -15.58 -5.06
N ARG A 76 9.11 -16.66 -4.44
CA ARG A 76 7.83 -16.62 -3.75
C ARG A 76 7.84 -15.63 -2.58
N GLY A 77 8.95 -15.56 -1.84
CA GLY A 77 9.14 -14.61 -0.74
C GLY A 77 8.95 -13.17 -1.19
N MET A 78 9.66 -12.77 -2.25
CA MET A 78 9.59 -11.42 -2.81
C MET A 78 8.24 -11.12 -3.45
N GLN A 79 7.60 -12.11 -4.10
CA GLN A 79 6.25 -11.93 -4.62
C GLN A 79 5.22 -11.66 -3.50
N CYS A 80 5.30 -12.39 -2.38
CA CYS A 80 4.44 -12.16 -1.22
C CYS A 80 4.70 -10.77 -0.62
N LEU A 81 5.97 -10.38 -0.51
CA LEU A 81 6.35 -9.08 0.02
C LEU A 81 5.84 -7.94 -0.87
N GLY A 82 5.98 -8.03 -2.19
CA GLY A 82 5.43 -7.06 -3.14
C GLY A 82 3.93 -6.86 -3.00
N ARG A 83 3.16 -7.96 -2.89
CA ARG A 83 1.70 -7.91 -2.67
C ARG A 83 1.32 -7.33 -1.31
N CYS A 84 2.09 -7.61 -0.26
CA CYS A 84 1.91 -7.01 1.06
C CYS A 84 2.06 -5.48 0.98
N LEU A 85 3.15 -5.02 0.35
CA LEU A 85 3.45 -3.60 0.19
C LEU A 85 2.39 -2.87 -0.65
N HIS A 86 1.81 -3.54 -1.65
CA HIS A 86 0.72 -2.98 -2.45
C HIS A 86 -0.46 -2.57 -1.57
N ALA A 87 -0.98 -3.54 -0.80
CA ALA A 87 -2.11 -3.29 0.09
C ALA A 87 -1.80 -2.22 1.14
N VAL A 88 -0.56 -2.20 1.66
CA VAL A 88 -0.09 -1.17 2.62
C VAL A 88 -0.09 0.22 2.00
N GLN A 89 0.36 0.35 0.76
CA GLN A 89 0.39 1.62 0.04
C GLN A 89 -1.04 2.10 -0.24
N ASP A 90 -1.91 1.20 -0.70
CA ASP A 90 -3.34 1.49 -0.95
C ASP A 90 -4.12 1.80 0.32
N PHE A 91 -3.75 1.22 1.47
CA PHE A 91 -4.35 1.57 2.75
C PHE A 91 -4.24 3.06 3.04
N TYR A 92 -3.09 3.68 2.78
CA TYR A 92 -2.93 5.11 3.03
C TYR A 92 -3.60 5.98 1.97
N SER A 93 -3.74 5.51 0.73
CA SER A 93 -4.39 6.29 -0.33
C SER A 93 -5.91 6.15 -0.34
N HIS A 94 -6.48 5.04 0.16
CA HIS A 94 -7.91 4.72 0.04
C HIS A 94 -8.67 4.73 1.37
N THR A 95 -8.00 5.02 2.49
CA THR A 95 -8.66 5.20 3.79
C THR A 95 -8.62 6.65 4.27
N THR A 96 -9.47 6.96 5.24
CA THR A 96 -9.50 8.27 5.89
C THR A 96 -8.35 8.51 6.87
N TYR A 97 -7.36 7.62 6.97
CA TYR A 97 -6.30 7.71 7.99
C TYR A 97 -5.55 9.04 7.96
N VAL A 98 -5.03 9.44 6.80
CA VAL A 98 -4.26 10.68 6.66
C VAL A 98 -5.11 11.90 7.03
N ARG A 99 -6.35 11.95 6.54
CA ARG A 99 -7.31 13.03 6.83
C ARG A 99 -7.66 13.09 8.31
N ALA A 100 -7.87 11.95 8.95
CA ALA A 100 -8.16 11.88 10.37
C ALA A 100 -6.97 12.36 11.21
N TRP A 101 -5.76 11.92 10.86
CA TRP A 101 -4.52 12.35 11.52
C TRP A 101 -4.29 13.88 11.37
N LEU A 102 -4.47 14.43 10.17
CA LEU A 102 -4.35 15.88 9.93
C LEU A 102 -5.38 16.67 10.75
N ARG A 103 -6.64 16.19 10.82
CA ARG A 103 -7.69 16.84 11.61
C ARG A 103 -7.39 16.83 13.11
N GLU A 104 -6.81 15.75 13.62
CA GLU A 104 -6.37 15.60 15.00
C GLU A 104 -5.19 16.52 15.34
N ASN A 105 -4.31 16.78 14.36
CA ASN A 105 -3.11 17.58 14.54
C ASN A 105 -3.21 19.01 13.98
N ARG A 106 -4.42 19.48 13.60
CA ARG A 106 -4.66 20.79 12.96
C ARG A 106 -4.13 22.02 13.69
N HIS A 107 -3.83 21.91 14.98
CA HIS A 107 -3.30 22.98 15.82
C HIS A 107 -1.76 22.98 15.91
N ARG A 108 -1.11 22.06 15.19
CA ARG A 108 0.35 21.90 15.13
C ARG A 108 0.80 22.26 13.71
N ASP A 109 2.00 22.79 13.60
CA ASP A 109 2.68 22.90 12.31
C ASP A 109 3.23 21.51 11.96
N THR A 110 2.46 20.75 11.18
CA THR A 110 2.83 19.39 10.79
C THR A 110 3.46 19.38 9.40
N THR A 111 4.36 18.43 9.21
CA THR A 111 4.98 18.08 7.95
C THR A 111 4.70 16.61 7.61
N PRO A 112 4.88 16.17 6.36
CA PRO A 112 4.79 14.76 6.00
C PRO A 112 5.69 13.85 6.85
N ASP A 113 6.80 14.35 7.38
CA ASP A 113 7.68 13.56 8.23
C ASP A 113 7.11 13.31 9.64
N ASP A 114 6.04 14.00 10.03
CA ASP A 114 5.42 13.84 11.36
C ASP A 114 4.37 12.72 11.40
N ILE A 115 3.80 12.33 10.27
CA ILE A 115 2.75 11.29 10.26
C ILE A 115 3.36 9.91 10.56
N PRO A 116 2.88 9.20 11.60
CA PRO A 116 3.39 7.87 11.91
C PRO A 116 2.77 6.83 10.96
N PRO A 117 3.47 5.71 10.71
CA PRO A 117 2.81 4.56 10.11
C PRO A 117 1.81 3.95 11.10
N LEU A 118 0.64 3.55 10.62
CA LEU A 118 -0.34 2.81 11.41
C LEU A 118 -0.05 1.32 11.35
N LEU A 119 0.62 0.81 12.39
CA LEU A 119 0.99 -0.61 12.50
C LEU A 119 -0.12 -1.48 13.09
N ASP A 120 -1.01 -0.89 13.89
CA ASP A 120 -2.19 -1.55 14.45
C ASP A 120 -3.47 -0.80 14.07
N TRP A 121 -4.24 -1.37 13.17
CA TRP A 121 -5.50 -0.79 12.72
C TRP A 121 -6.61 -0.83 13.76
N LEU A 122 -6.55 -1.76 14.72
CA LEU A 122 -7.52 -1.83 15.81
C LEU A 122 -7.43 -0.59 16.71
N ALA A 123 -6.30 0.12 16.70
CA ALA A 123 -6.15 1.40 17.36
C ALA A 123 -7.00 2.51 16.73
N ARG A 124 -7.54 2.29 15.53
CA ARG A 124 -8.28 3.27 14.73
C ARG A 124 -9.59 2.68 14.16
N PRO A 125 -10.56 2.32 15.03
CA PRO A 125 -11.85 1.77 14.58
C PRO A 125 -12.72 2.82 13.84
N ASP A 126 -12.32 4.09 13.89
CA ASP A 126 -12.96 5.23 13.22
C ASP A 126 -12.63 5.35 11.73
N LEU A 127 -11.68 4.56 11.22
CA LEU A 127 -11.28 4.64 9.82
C LEU A 127 -12.37 4.12 8.90
N THR A 128 -12.53 4.84 7.80
CA THR A 128 -13.45 4.49 6.72
C THR A 128 -12.72 4.51 5.40
N THR A 129 -13.33 3.92 4.38
CA THR A 129 -12.88 3.95 2.99
C THR A 129 -13.98 4.58 2.15
N GLY A 130 -13.65 5.06 0.96
CA GLY A 130 -14.68 5.54 0.06
C GLY A 130 -15.67 4.44 -0.32
N ARG A 131 -16.95 4.79 -0.36
CA ARG A 131 -18.03 3.89 -0.77
C ARG A 131 -17.98 3.69 -2.26
N ALA A 132 -18.08 2.44 -2.69
CA ALA A 132 -18.31 2.14 -4.09
C ALA A 132 -19.67 2.69 -4.53
N VAL A 133 -19.68 3.55 -5.54
CA VAL A 133 -20.91 4.14 -6.09
C VAL A 133 -21.20 3.54 -7.47
N PHE A 134 -22.48 3.27 -7.77
CA PHE A 134 -22.88 2.75 -9.08
C PHE A 134 -22.40 3.69 -10.20
N GLY A 135 -21.68 3.14 -11.18
CA GLY A 135 -21.12 3.90 -12.31
C GLY A 135 -19.71 4.45 -12.09
N GLU A 136 -19.11 4.31 -10.90
CA GLU A 136 -17.76 4.78 -10.58
C GLU A 136 -16.67 4.15 -11.46
N LEU A 137 -16.92 2.96 -12.02
CA LEU A 137 -16.07 2.34 -13.04
C LEU A 137 -15.85 3.25 -14.27
N LEU A 138 -16.81 4.12 -14.59
CA LEU A 138 -16.70 5.08 -15.68
C LEU A 138 -15.77 6.25 -15.35
N THR A 139 -15.43 6.48 -14.07
CA THR A 139 -14.44 7.48 -13.66
C THR A 139 -13.01 7.11 -14.04
N PHE A 140 -12.74 5.82 -14.26
CA PHE A 140 -11.42 5.35 -14.72
C PHE A 140 -11.18 5.57 -16.22
N LEU A 141 -12.20 6.02 -16.98
CA LEU A 141 -12.04 6.39 -18.38
C LEU A 141 -11.41 7.79 -18.49
N PRO A 142 -10.24 7.97 -19.13
CA PRO A 142 -9.45 9.20 -19.02
C PRO A 142 -10.14 10.47 -19.54
N VAL A 143 -11.08 10.36 -20.49
CA VAL A 143 -11.82 11.50 -21.06
C VAL A 143 -13.23 11.63 -20.48
N VAL A 144 -13.89 10.51 -20.24
CA VAL A 144 -15.28 10.47 -19.76
C VAL A 144 -15.32 10.69 -18.25
N GLY A 145 -14.34 10.18 -17.50
CA GLY A 145 -14.37 10.08 -16.06
C GLY A 145 -14.47 11.41 -15.31
N PRO A 146 -13.58 12.40 -15.57
CA PRO A 146 -13.66 13.70 -14.89
C PRO A 146 -14.97 14.45 -15.19
N THR A 147 -15.48 14.30 -16.41
CA THR A 147 -16.76 14.91 -16.82
C THR A 147 -17.94 14.18 -16.17
N PHE A 148 -17.91 12.85 -16.15
CA PHE A 148 -18.92 12.00 -15.54
C PHE A 148 -19.03 12.23 -14.03
N ALA A 149 -17.90 12.28 -13.32
CA ALA A 149 -17.85 12.59 -11.89
C ALA A 149 -18.43 13.99 -11.58
N ARG A 150 -18.11 14.99 -12.42
CA ARG A 150 -18.63 16.36 -12.28
C ARG A 150 -20.13 16.45 -12.58
N VAL A 151 -20.59 15.76 -13.64
CA VAL A 151 -22.00 15.77 -14.08
C VAL A 151 -22.90 15.05 -13.09
N LEU A 152 -22.46 13.90 -12.57
CA LEU A 152 -23.25 13.10 -11.64
C LEU A 152 -23.17 13.55 -10.18
N ARG A 153 -22.29 14.53 -9.85
CA ARG A 153 -22.08 15.00 -8.48
C ARG A 153 -21.92 13.83 -7.51
N LEU A 154 -20.90 13.01 -7.76
CA LEU A 154 -20.62 11.85 -6.90
C LEU A 154 -20.54 12.32 -5.43
N PRO A 155 -21.08 11.54 -4.48
CA PRO A 155 -21.01 11.87 -3.06
C PRO A 155 -19.57 12.12 -2.57
N ASP A 156 -19.40 13.00 -1.60
CA ASP A 156 -18.09 13.29 -0.99
C ASP A 156 -17.46 12.06 -0.31
N ASP A 157 -18.27 11.07 0.05
CA ASP A 157 -17.84 9.79 0.61
C ASP A 157 -17.62 8.68 -0.45
N SER A 158 -17.66 9.00 -1.75
CA SER A 158 -17.34 8.06 -2.84
C SER A 158 -15.87 7.66 -2.87
N HIS A 159 -15.55 6.49 -3.45
CA HIS A 159 -14.17 6.03 -3.66
C HIS A 159 -13.36 7.06 -4.46
N PHE A 160 -13.93 7.59 -5.54
CA PHE A 160 -13.33 8.64 -6.35
C PHE A 160 -13.07 9.94 -5.58
N ALA A 161 -13.90 10.32 -4.59
CA ALA A 161 -13.68 11.53 -3.78
C ALA A 161 -12.68 11.30 -2.63
N GLN A 162 -12.59 10.07 -2.13
CA GLN A 162 -11.72 9.72 -1.02
C GLN A 162 -10.30 9.32 -1.44
N ASN A 163 -10.09 8.89 -2.69
CA ASN A 163 -8.77 8.45 -3.12
C ASN A 163 -7.72 9.57 -3.13
N LEU A 164 -6.50 9.22 -2.72
CA LEU A 164 -5.32 10.06 -2.69
C LEU A 164 -4.18 9.36 -3.44
N ASP A 165 -4.45 8.99 -4.70
CA ASP A 165 -3.53 8.15 -5.48
C ASP A 165 -2.32 8.87 -6.07
N GLY A 166 -2.37 10.21 -6.12
CA GLY A 166 -1.30 11.02 -6.68
C GLY A 166 -1.41 12.51 -6.30
N PRO A 167 -0.39 13.32 -6.65
CA PRO A 167 -0.28 14.73 -6.23
C PRO A 167 -1.39 15.62 -6.80
N HIS A 168 -2.02 15.21 -7.90
CA HIS A 168 -3.18 15.89 -8.48
C HIS A 168 -4.41 15.89 -7.56
N ARG A 169 -4.41 15.08 -6.49
CA ARG A 169 -5.47 15.01 -5.46
C ARG A 169 -5.29 16.03 -4.33
N GLY A 170 -4.19 16.77 -4.30
CA GLY A 170 -3.93 17.84 -3.32
C GLY A 170 -2.75 17.57 -2.39
N SER A 171 -2.52 18.49 -1.44
CA SER A 171 -1.38 18.48 -0.53
C SER A 171 -1.37 17.30 0.44
N GLU A 172 -2.53 16.68 0.71
CA GLU A 172 -2.67 15.49 1.54
C GLU A 172 -1.85 14.30 1.00
N PHE A 173 -1.60 14.26 -0.32
CA PHE A 173 -0.83 13.19 -0.94
C PHE A 173 0.59 13.06 -0.40
N ALA A 174 1.24 14.18 -0.02
CA ALA A 174 2.58 14.12 0.55
C ALA A 174 2.62 13.33 1.87
N TYR A 175 1.58 13.44 2.69
CA TYR A 175 1.42 12.68 3.93
C TYR A 175 1.12 11.20 3.67
N VAL A 176 0.30 10.91 2.65
CA VAL A 176 0.07 9.52 2.19
C VAL A 176 1.38 8.86 1.81
N LEU A 177 2.18 9.54 0.98
CA LEU A 177 3.47 9.03 0.53
C LEU A 177 4.41 8.75 1.70
N ALA A 178 4.52 9.69 2.65
CA ALA A 178 5.37 9.54 3.82
C ALA A 178 4.93 8.39 4.75
N ALA A 179 3.63 8.26 5.04
CA ALA A 179 3.09 7.19 5.87
C ALA A 179 3.27 5.81 5.20
N ALA A 180 2.99 5.72 3.90
CA ALA A 180 3.17 4.50 3.12
C ALA A 180 4.65 4.09 3.05
N GLN A 181 5.56 5.04 2.89
CA GLN A 181 7.01 4.80 2.90
C GLN A 181 7.48 4.22 4.23
N LYS A 182 7.10 4.85 5.36
CA LYS A 182 7.49 4.39 6.70
C LYS A 182 6.95 3.00 7.02
N HIS A 183 5.69 2.73 6.66
CA HIS A 183 5.11 1.41 6.90
C HIS A 183 5.75 0.34 6.00
N SER A 184 6.02 0.68 4.73
CA SER A 184 6.69 -0.23 3.80
C SER A 184 8.10 -0.60 4.27
N ASP A 185 8.86 0.38 4.75
CA ASP A 185 10.20 0.16 5.33
C ASP A 185 10.13 -0.72 6.58
N TRP A 186 9.19 -0.46 7.49
CA TRP A 186 8.98 -1.33 8.67
C TRP A 186 8.69 -2.79 8.28
N ILE A 187 7.83 -3.02 7.27
CA ILE A 187 7.52 -4.37 6.76
C ILE A 187 8.77 -5.01 6.14
N ALA A 188 9.54 -4.25 5.36
CA ALA A 188 10.77 -4.72 4.73
C ALA A 188 11.80 -5.14 5.77
N GLN A 189 12.08 -4.27 6.74
CA GLN A 189 13.03 -4.48 7.82
C GLN A 189 12.66 -5.69 8.66
N THR A 190 11.41 -5.79 9.11
CA THR A 190 10.94 -6.89 9.96
C THR A 190 10.91 -8.23 9.22
N THR A 191 10.58 -8.23 7.92
CA THR A 191 10.62 -9.43 7.07
C THR A 191 12.06 -9.91 6.88
N TRP A 192 12.98 -9.00 6.56
CA TRP A 192 14.40 -9.30 6.41
C TRP A 192 15.01 -9.84 7.70
N ALA A 193 14.73 -9.19 8.84
CA ALA A 193 15.23 -9.63 10.15
C ALA A 193 14.75 -11.05 10.49
N GLN A 194 13.48 -11.37 10.25
CA GLN A 194 12.93 -12.71 10.49
C GLN A 194 13.44 -13.77 9.50
N ALA A 195 13.78 -13.37 8.27
CA ALA A 195 14.35 -14.27 7.28
C ALA A 195 15.79 -14.69 7.62
N GLN A 196 16.53 -13.85 8.37
CA GLN A 196 17.92 -14.13 8.77
C GLN A 196 18.07 -15.12 9.93
N ASP A 197 17.01 -15.43 10.67
CA ASP A 197 17.07 -16.23 11.90
C ASP A 197 17.32 -17.74 11.67
N ARG A 198 17.77 -18.15 10.47
CA ARG A 198 18.08 -19.53 10.10
C ARG A 198 19.53 -19.61 9.61
N PRO A 199 20.25 -20.74 9.86
CA PRO A 199 21.66 -20.88 9.53
C PRO A 199 21.89 -20.54 8.05
N ALA A 200 22.85 -19.64 7.83
CA ALA A 200 23.14 -18.94 6.59
C ALA A 200 23.01 -19.86 5.37
N ARG A 201 21.93 -19.65 4.62
CA ARG A 201 21.89 -19.98 3.20
C ARG A 201 22.27 -18.71 2.45
N ASP A 202 23.18 -18.82 1.50
CA ASP A 202 23.45 -17.76 0.52
C ASP A 202 22.20 -17.59 -0.36
N LEU A 203 21.22 -16.87 0.17
CA LEU A 203 20.01 -16.52 -0.55
C LEU A 203 20.36 -15.36 -1.48
N TRP A 204 20.23 -15.59 -2.79
CA TRP A 204 20.48 -14.57 -3.82
C TRP A 204 19.67 -13.28 -3.61
N CYS A 205 18.56 -13.37 -2.88
CA CYS A 205 17.67 -12.25 -2.62
C CYS A 205 18.10 -11.37 -1.45
N LEU A 206 18.92 -11.85 -0.51
CA LEU A 206 19.33 -11.08 0.66
C LEU A 206 20.63 -10.33 0.40
N ARG A 207 20.75 -9.08 0.89
CA ARG A 207 22.06 -8.43 0.97
C ARG A 207 22.84 -8.96 2.18
N PRO A 208 24.14 -9.29 2.01
CA PRO A 208 25.03 -9.52 3.15
C PRO A 208 25.03 -8.29 4.08
N ARG A 209 25.18 -8.52 5.38
CA ARG A 209 25.40 -7.43 6.34
C ARG A 209 26.76 -6.77 6.13
#